data_AF-A0AAW8CFZ2-F1
#
_entry.id   AF-A0AAW8CFZ2-F1
#
_cell.length_a   1.000
_cell.length_b   1.000
_cell.length_c   1.000
_cell.angle_alpha   90.00
_cell.angle_beta   90.00
_cell.angle_gamma   90.00
#
_symmetry.space_group_name_H-M   'P 1'
#
loop_
_entity.id
_entity.type
_entity.pdbx_description
1 polymer ?
#
loop_
_entity_poly.entity_id
_entity_poly.type
_entity_poly.pdbx_seq_one_letter_code
_entity_poly.pdbx_strand_id
1 'polypeptide(L)'
;MLNKLQQNMPQRNLKLANAGDGGLLNSIIIGLVGVLGGGFMVYMLFFMAQGILKDRELIDNSVPVTMANVSGECSSRRLLTSCDVKIAHQGQIVERDFTFVDFSSDDYRVEIIVQKDDPSNMNVDLAINKMSNRIMTAIGLAIIGILMFLGGIITFLGLPKKQRLKNIMNEPANQPWQFVSIPAQIDGDSITYTTDIDGNATEMEIGFEGRKPIILSVDDDNTYLLGIQAKTQKTSVLLCQKLKNINFSKDEKRTLIDIIKAS
;
A
#
# COMPACT_ATOMS: atom_id res chain seq x y z
N MET A 1 -37.88 -6.65 5.78
CA MET A 1 -36.89 -5.77 6.43
C MET A 1 -37.04 -4.29 6.07
N LEU A 2 -36.93 -3.91 4.79
CA LEU A 2 -36.91 -2.49 4.34
C LEU A 2 -38.09 -1.64 4.85
N ASN A 3 -39.32 -2.15 4.78
CA ASN A 3 -40.51 -1.42 5.29
C ASN A 3 -40.42 -1.11 6.79
N LYS A 4 -39.90 -2.03 7.61
CA LYS A 4 -39.71 -1.80 9.05
C LYS A 4 -38.64 -0.74 9.32
N LEU A 5 -37.57 -0.73 8.53
CA LEU A 5 -36.53 0.30 8.60
C LEU A 5 -37.09 1.67 8.23
N GLN A 6 -37.88 1.75 7.16
CA GLN A 6 -38.49 3.00 6.71
C GLN A 6 -39.44 3.60 7.75
N GLN A 7 -40.23 2.77 8.44
CA GLN A 7 -41.11 3.21 9.53
C GLN A 7 -40.35 3.76 10.75
N ASN A 8 -39.11 3.34 10.95
CA ASN A 8 -38.25 3.77 12.06
C ASN A 8 -37.19 4.79 11.63
N MET A 9 -37.34 5.40 10.45
CA MET A 9 -36.41 6.41 9.96
C MET A 9 -36.60 7.72 10.76
N PRO A 10 -35.53 8.29 11.34
CA PRO A 10 -35.62 9.56 12.04
C PRO A 10 -36.11 10.69 11.12
N GLN A 11 -37.04 11.51 11.63
CA GLN A 11 -37.60 12.66 10.89
C GLN A 11 -36.72 13.92 10.96
N ARG A 12 -35.69 13.92 11.80
CA ARG A 12 -34.73 15.02 11.91
C ARG A 12 -33.67 14.93 10.80
N ASN A 13 -33.06 16.07 10.48
CA ASN A 13 -31.95 16.09 9.53
C ASN A 13 -30.76 15.27 10.06
N LEU A 14 -30.35 14.28 9.27
CA LEU A 14 -29.17 13.47 9.52
C LEU A 14 -27.95 14.06 8.81
N LYS A 15 -26.77 13.68 9.28
CA LYS A 15 -25.47 14.05 8.70
C LYS A 15 -24.69 12.79 8.39
N LEU A 16 -24.28 12.68 7.14
CA LEU A 16 -23.33 11.70 6.65
C LEU A 16 -21.93 12.22 6.99
N ALA A 17 -21.27 11.54 7.93
CA ALA A 17 -19.91 11.87 8.32
C ALA A 17 -18.94 11.56 7.16
N ASN A 18 -19.08 10.38 6.55
CA ASN A 18 -18.20 9.85 5.53
C ASN A 18 -18.98 9.00 4.52
N ALA A 19 -18.65 9.11 3.23
CA ALA A 19 -19.11 8.19 2.19
C ALA A 19 -18.05 7.07 2.02
N GLY A 20 -18.33 5.88 2.58
CA GLY A 20 -17.40 4.73 2.59
C GLY A 20 -16.58 4.55 3.88
N ASP A 21 -15.54 3.71 3.83
CA ASP A 21 -14.61 3.48 4.94
C ASP A 21 -13.45 4.49 4.99
N GLY A 22 -12.91 4.69 6.20
CA GLY A 22 -11.80 5.60 6.48
C GLY A 22 -12.15 7.10 6.51
N GLY A 23 -13.16 7.55 5.77
CA GLY A 23 -13.47 8.98 5.70
C GLY A 23 -12.39 9.82 5.01
N LEU A 24 -12.62 11.13 4.95
CA LEU A 24 -11.76 12.04 4.19
C LEU A 24 -10.32 12.07 4.74
N LEU A 25 -10.18 12.17 6.06
CA LEU A 25 -8.86 12.24 6.71
C LEU A 25 -8.02 10.99 6.45
N ASN A 26 -8.59 9.78 6.62
CA ASN A 26 -7.85 8.55 6.39
C ASN A 26 -7.46 8.40 4.92
N SER A 27 -8.35 8.79 3.99
CA SER A 27 -8.04 8.77 2.56
C SER A 27 -6.89 9.72 2.22
N ILE A 28 -6.82 10.90 2.84
CA ILE A 28 -5.69 11.83 2.69
C ILE A 28 -4.41 11.22 3.25
N ILE A 29 -4.45 10.62 4.45
CA ILE A 29 -3.27 10.00 5.08
C ILE A 29 -2.75 8.86 4.20
N ILE A 30 -3.61 7.95 3.75
CA ILE A 30 -3.24 6.83 2.87
C ILE A 30 -2.67 7.36 1.55
N GLY A 31 -3.32 8.36 0.94
CA GLY A 31 -2.84 9.01 -0.27
C GLY A 31 -1.43 9.60 -0.10
N LEU A 32 -1.19 10.32 1.00
CA LEU A 32 0.11 10.90 1.32
C LEU A 32 1.18 9.83 1.55
N VAL A 33 0.87 8.78 2.30
CA VAL A 33 1.81 7.66 2.52
C VAL A 33 2.15 6.98 1.20
N GLY A 34 1.18 6.76 0.31
CA GLY A 34 1.40 6.17 -1.00
C GLY A 34 2.30 7.04 -1.88
N VAL A 35 1.99 8.33 -2.01
CA VAL A 35 2.75 9.27 -2.86
C VAL A 35 4.15 9.54 -2.30
N LEU A 36 4.27 9.86 -1.02
CA LEU A 36 5.56 10.18 -0.40
C LEU A 36 6.43 8.94 -0.24
N GLY A 37 5.86 7.82 0.24
CA GLY A 37 6.57 6.56 0.41
C GLY A 37 6.99 5.95 -0.93
N GLY A 38 6.08 5.92 -1.90
CA GLY A 38 6.38 5.45 -3.26
C GLY A 38 7.42 6.32 -3.96
N GLY A 39 7.27 7.65 -3.89
CA GLY A 39 8.24 8.60 -4.44
C GLY A 39 9.62 8.48 -3.80
N PHE A 40 9.68 8.29 -2.47
CA PHE A 40 10.93 8.05 -1.75
C PHE A 40 11.60 6.73 -2.19
N MET A 41 10.83 5.65 -2.39
CA MET A 41 11.39 4.39 -2.89
C MET A 41 11.93 4.53 -4.31
N VAL A 42 11.22 5.23 -5.20
CA VAL A 42 11.72 5.52 -6.56
C VAL A 42 12.99 6.37 -6.50
N TYR A 43 13.05 7.36 -5.60
CA TYR A 43 14.25 8.17 -5.37
C TYR A 43 15.43 7.32 -4.90
N MET A 44 15.22 6.37 -3.98
CA MET A 44 16.25 5.44 -3.52
C MET A 44 16.84 4.59 -4.66
N LEU A 45 16.03 4.23 -5.66
CA LEU A 45 16.51 3.50 -6.84
C LEU A 45 17.51 4.30 -7.66
N PHE A 46 17.37 5.62 -7.73
CA PHE A 46 18.34 6.46 -8.41
C PHE A 46 19.73 6.31 -7.78
N PHE A 47 19.83 6.30 -6.45
CA PHE A 47 21.11 6.06 -5.75
C PHE A 47 21.60 4.63 -5.90
N MET A 48 20.70 3.64 -5.83
CA MET A 48 21.08 2.25 -6.04
C MET A 48 21.62 2.01 -7.45
N ALA A 49 20.98 2.59 -8.47
CA ALA A 49 21.40 2.51 -9.87
C ALA A 49 22.78 3.16 -10.07
N GLN A 50 23.03 4.34 -9.49
CA GLN A 50 24.35 4.98 -9.51
C GLN A 50 25.43 4.08 -8.90
N GLY A 51 25.12 3.38 -7.81
CA GLY A 51 26.03 2.41 -7.21
C GLY A 51 26.30 1.20 -8.11
N ILE A 52 25.26 0.65 -8.76
CA ILE A 52 25.40 -0.49 -9.69
C ILE A 52 26.22 -0.09 -10.93
N LEU A 53 26.03 1.12 -11.46
CA LEU A 53 26.79 1.61 -12.61
C LEU A 53 28.28 1.75 -12.28
N LYS A 54 28.62 2.31 -11.10
CA LYS A 54 30.01 2.37 -10.62
C LYS A 54 30.62 0.99 -10.44
N ASP A 55 29.86 0.04 -9.89
CA ASP A 55 30.34 -1.33 -9.70
C ASP A 55 30.58 -2.04 -11.05
N ARG A 56 29.79 -1.72 -12.08
CA ARG A 56 29.99 -2.25 -13.45
C ARG A 56 31.26 -1.70 -14.12
N GLU A 57 31.53 -0.40 -13.97
CA GLU A 57 32.77 0.21 -14.45
C GLU A 57 34.01 -0.37 -13.76
N LEU A 58 33.88 -0.80 -12.50
CA LEU A 58 34.93 -1.54 -11.80
C LEU A 58 35.15 -2.94 -12.38
N ILE A 59 34.08 -3.71 -12.61
CA ILE A 59 34.18 -5.08 -13.14
C ILE A 59 34.80 -5.08 -14.55
N ASP A 60 34.38 -4.17 -15.43
CA ASP A 60 34.86 -4.11 -16.81
C ASP A 60 36.36 -3.73 -16.92
N ASN A 61 36.96 -3.14 -15.89
CA ASN A 61 38.37 -2.66 -15.88
C ASN A 61 39.31 -3.47 -14.97
N SER A 62 38.91 -4.69 -14.63
CA SER A 62 39.55 -5.46 -13.57
C SER A 62 40.13 -6.80 -14.08
N VAL A 63 41.29 -7.19 -13.55
CA VAL A 63 41.99 -8.41 -13.95
C VAL A 63 42.10 -9.34 -12.73
N PRO A 64 41.73 -10.62 -12.83
CA PRO A 64 41.83 -11.55 -11.72
C PRO A 64 43.30 -11.76 -11.33
N VAL A 65 43.63 -11.58 -10.05
CA VAL A 65 45.00 -11.76 -9.54
C VAL A 65 45.14 -13.17 -8.98
N THR A 66 45.81 -14.04 -9.74
CA THR A 66 45.90 -15.48 -9.46
C THR A 66 46.93 -15.84 -8.37
N MET A 67 47.65 -14.87 -7.80
CA MET A 67 48.70 -15.08 -6.79
C MET A 67 48.62 -14.06 -5.65
N ALA A 68 47.57 -14.16 -4.82
CA ALA A 68 47.50 -13.46 -3.54
C ALA A 68 47.28 -14.50 -2.44
N ASN A 69 48.12 -14.47 -1.41
CA ASN A 69 47.94 -15.33 -0.23
C ASN A 69 47.04 -14.57 0.75
N VAL A 70 45.87 -15.12 1.04
CA VAL A 70 44.81 -14.46 1.82
C VAL A 70 44.69 -15.16 3.15
N SER A 71 44.80 -14.40 4.23
CA SER A 71 44.57 -14.91 5.58
C SER A 71 43.69 -13.91 6.32
N GLY A 72 42.58 -14.36 6.87
CA GLY A 72 41.61 -13.50 7.55
C GLY A 72 40.75 -14.29 8.52
N GLU A 73 40.21 -13.58 9.51
CA GLU A 73 39.34 -14.14 10.54
C GLU A 73 38.03 -13.36 10.52
N CYS A 74 36.91 -14.07 10.45
CA CYS A 74 35.58 -13.45 10.36
C CYS A 74 34.81 -13.73 11.65
N SER A 75 34.24 -12.68 12.25
CA SER A 75 33.39 -12.77 13.41
C SER A 75 31.99 -12.31 13.06
N SER A 76 30.99 -13.15 13.34
CA SER A 76 29.59 -12.84 13.05
C SER A 76 28.78 -12.61 14.33
N ARG A 77 28.02 -11.50 14.37
CA ARG A 77 27.03 -11.23 15.40
C ARG A 77 25.68 -10.94 14.74
N ARG A 78 24.78 -11.91 14.84
CA ARG A 78 23.42 -11.89 14.25
C ARG A 78 23.46 -11.78 12.73
N LEU A 79 23.09 -10.63 12.17
CA LEU A 79 22.98 -10.37 10.73
C LEU A 79 24.19 -9.61 10.19
N LEU A 80 25.11 -9.20 11.06
CA LEU A 80 26.28 -8.43 10.69
C LEU A 80 27.51 -9.32 10.86
N THR A 81 28.19 -9.56 9.75
CA THR A 81 29.45 -10.28 9.71
C THR A 81 30.55 -9.28 9.42
N SER A 82 31.53 -9.24 10.30
CA SER A 82 32.73 -8.42 10.17
C SER A 82 33.91 -9.34 9.92
N CYS A 83 34.65 -9.07 8.85
CA CYS A 83 35.83 -9.82 8.48
C CYS A 83 37.03 -8.90 8.46
N ASP A 84 38.08 -9.34 9.14
CA ASP A 84 39.38 -8.68 9.12
C ASP A 84 40.29 -9.51 8.22
N VAL A 85 40.68 -8.95 7.07
CA VAL A 85 41.46 -9.69 6.08
C VAL A 85 42.79 -9.00 5.83
N LYS A 86 43.87 -9.80 5.87
CA LYS A 86 45.21 -9.39 5.50
C LYS A 86 45.52 -9.93 4.12
N ILE A 87 45.75 -9.03 3.17
CA ILE A 87 46.12 -9.39 1.80
C ILE A 87 47.60 -9.08 1.61
N ALA A 88 48.39 -10.12 1.36
CA ALA A 88 49.81 -9.98 1.05
C ALA A 88 50.02 -10.14 -0.47
N HIS A 89 50.49 -9.07 -1.14
CA HIS A 89 50.83 -9.09 -2.56
C HIS A 89 52.15 -8.35 -2.82
N GLN A 90 53.10 -9.00 -3.48
CA GLN A 90 54.43 -8.46 -3.84
C GLN A 90 55.17 -7.71 -2.71
N GLY A 91 55.10 -8.23 -1.48
CA GLY A 91 55.78 -7.66 -0.31
C GLY A 91 55.05 -6.49 0.37
N GLN A 92 53.88 -6.11 -0.13
CA GLN A 92 52.98 -5.15 0.55
C GLN A 92 51.86 -5.91 1.26
N ILE A 93 51.61 -5.54 2.51
CA ILE A 93 50.52 -6.06 3.33
C ILE A 93 49.47 -4.96 3.42
N VAL A 94 48.28 -5.25 2.92
CA VAL A 94 47.13 -4.34 3.02
C VAL A 94 46.11 -4.99 3.95
N GLU A 95 45.80 -4.30 5.05
CA GLU A 95 44.73 -4.67 5.97
C GLU A 95 43.44 -3.98 5.54
N ARG A 96 42.36 -4.76 5.42
CA ARG A 96 41.04 -4.26 5.07
C ARG A 96 39.99 -4.90 5.97
N ASP A 97 39.15 -4.03 6.50
CA ASP A 97 38.00 -4.42 7.30
C ASP A 97 36.76 -4.20 6.42
N PHE A 98 35.95 -5.24 6.27
CA PHE A 98 34.66 -5.10 5.61
C PHE A 98 33.56 -5.74 6.45
N THR A 99 32.47 -5.00 6.57
CA THR A 99 31.28 -5.40 7.30
C THR A 99 30.14 -5.50 6.31
N PHE A 100 29.48 -6.65 6.27
CA PHE A 100 28.33 -6.88 5.42
C PHE A 100 27.19 -7.52 6.19
N VAL A 101 25.97 -7.32 5.67
CA VAL A 101 24.78 -7.98 6.18
C VAL A 101 24.65 -9.33 5.47
N ASP A 102 24.60 -10.42 6.23
CA ASP A 102 24.41 -11.78 5.70
C ASP A 102 23.27 -12.50 6.40
N PHE A 103 22.55 -13.30 5.61
CA PHE A 103 21.40 -14.10 6.03
C PHE A 103 21.69 -15.62 5.91
N SER A 104 22.88 -16.00 5.46
CA SER A 104 23.30 -17.38 5.25
C SER A 104 24.54 -17.72 6.10
N SER A 105 24.65 -19.00 6.49
CA SER A 105 25.67 -19.53 7.41
C SER A 105 26.59 -20.54 6.71
N ASP A 106 26.95 -20.30 5.45
CA ASP A 106 27.81 -21.18 4.65
C ASP A 106 29.21 -20.56 4.42
N ASP A 107 30.21 -21.42 4.24
CA ASP A 107 31.61 -21.04 4.03
C ASP A 107 31.82 -20.20 2.76
N TYR A 108 32.48 -19.04 2.90
CA TYR A 108 32.66 -18.06 1.84
C TYR A 108 33.92 -18.36 1.00
N ARG A 109 33.75 -18.51 -0.32
CA ARG A 109 34.88 -18.39 -1.27
C ARG A 109 34.99 -16.94 -1.71
N VAL A 110 36.17 -16.36 -1.51
CA VAL A 110 36.46 -14.97 -1.85
C VAL A 110 37.52 -14.97 -2.94
N GLU A 111 37.20 -14.39 -4.11
CA GLU A 111 38.18 -14.13 -5.16
C GLU A 111 38.64 -12.66 -5.01
N ILE A 112 39.90 -12.36 -5.32
CA ILE A 112 40.43 -10.98 -5.22
C ILE A 112 40.66 -10.47 -6.63
N ILE A 113 40.10 -9.30 -6.93
CA ILE A 113 40.27 -8.65 -8.22
C ILE A 113 40.95 -7.29 -8.02
N VAL A 114 41.93 -6.96 -8.86
CA VAL A 114 42.67 -5.69 -8.81
C VAL A 114 42.40 -4.88 -10.08
N GLN A 115 42.23 -3.57 -9.93
CA GLN A 115 42.12 -2.63 -11.07
C GLN A 115 43.44 -2.55 -11.84
N LYS A 116 43.34 -2.56 -13.17
CA LYS A 116 44.50 -2.62 -14.07
C LYS A 116 45.39 -1.37 -14.01
N ASP A 117 44.84 -0.24 -13.61
CA ASP A 117 45.46 1.09 -13.77
C ASP A 117 45.93 1.73 -12.45
N ASP A 118 45.53 1.19 -11.29
CA ASP A 118 46.00 1.62 -9.97
C ASP A 118 46.05 0.44 -8.98
N PRO A 119 47.24 -0.15 -8.74
CA PRO A 119 47.42 -1.30 -7.85
C PRO A 119 47.10 -1.02 -6.36
N SER A 120 46.86 0.24 -5.97
CA SER A 120 46.54 0.63 -4.59
C SER A 120 45.06 0.42 -4.21
N ASN A 121 44.18 0.23 -5.20
CA ASN A 121 42.76 -0.06 -5.03
C ASN A 121 42.48 -1.56 -5.10
N MET A 122 42.86 -2.27 -4.04
CA MET A 122 42.58 -3.69 -3.86
C MET A 122 41.15 -3.85 -3.29
N ASN A 123 40.20 -4.26 -4.13
CA ASN A 123 38.81 -4.51 -3.73
C ASN A 123 38.51 -6.01 -3.78
N VAL A 124 37.91 -6.52 -2.72
CA VAL A 124 37.60 -7.94 -2.56
C VAL A 124 36.35 -8.28 -3.38
N ASP A 125 36.45 -9.26 -4.28
CA ASP A 125 35.34 -9.73 -5.11
C ASP A 125 34.40 -10.61 -4.30
N LEU A 126 33.61 -9.92 -3.47
CA LEU A 126 32.30 -10.37 -3.03
C LEU A 126 31.22 -9.69 -3.91
N ALA A 127 31.54 -9.39 -5.18
CA ALA A 127 30.69 -8.57 -6.06
C ALA A 127 29.87 -9.42 -7.05
N ILE A 128 30.35 -10.60 -7.44
CA ILE A 128 29.67 -11.40 -8.47
C ILE A 128 28.38 -12.08 -7.98
N ASN A 129 28.34 -12.63 -6.76
CA ASN A 129 27.14 -13.36 -6.29
C ASN A 129 26.07 -12.49 -5.59
N LYS A 130 26.36 -11.20 -5.33
CA LYS A 130 25.42 -10.25 -4.70
C LYS A 130 24.85 -9.19 -5.67
N MET A 131 25.39 -9.07 -6.89
CA MET A 131 24.84 -8.13 -7.90
C MET A 131 23.43 -8.54 -8.35
N SER A 132 23.17 -9.83 -8.55
CA SER A 132 21.83 -10.35 -8.88
C SER A 132 20.81 -10.08 -7.77
N ASN A 133 21.20 -10.28 -6.50
CA ASN A 133 20.35 -10.00 -5.36
C ASN A 133 20.07 -8.49 -5.22
N ARG A 134 21.06 -7.64 -5.52
CA ARG A 134 20.91 -6.18 -5.52
C ARG A 134 20.01 -5.70 -6.66
N ILE A 135 20.13 -6.27 -7.85
CA ILE A 135 19.25 -6.00 -8.99
C ILE A 135 17.82 -6.46 -8.67
N MET A 136 17.65 -7.66 -8.11
CA MET A 136 16.34 -8.19 -7.71
C MET A 136 15.69 -7.30 -6.63
N THR A 137 16.47 -6.85 -5.65
CA THR A 137 16.02 -5.91 -4.61
C THR A 137 15.60 -4.57 -5.22
N ALA A 138 16.38 -4.02 -6.15
CA ALA A 138 16.05 -2.78 -6.84
C ALA A 138 14.76 -2.91 -7.66
N ILE A 139 14.60 -4.01 -8.40
CA ILE A 139 13.37 -4.29 -9.16
C ILE A 139 12.16 -4.43 -8.23
N GLY A 140 12.31 -5.16 -7.12
CA GLY A 140 11.25 -5.32 -6.13
C GLY A 140 10.82 -3.97 -5.52
N LEU A 141 11.77 -3.14 -5.10
CA LEU A 141 11.51 -1.80 -4.58
C LEU A 141 10.89 -0.88 -5.65
N ALA A 142 11.27 -1.02 -6.92
CA ALA A 142 10.66 -0.28 -8.03
C ALA A 142 9.19 -0.63 -8.20
N ILE A 143 8.87 -1.91 -8.26
CA ILE A 143 7.49 -2.38 -8.43
C ILE A 143 6.64 -1.91 -7.26
N ILE A 144 7.09 -2.14 -6.02
CA ILE A 144 6.35 -1.74 -4.82
C ILE A 144 6.20 -0.21 -4.76
N GLY A 145 7.29 0.52 -5.03
CA GLY A 145 7.29 1.99 -5.04
C GLY A 145 6.32 2.58 -6.07
N ILE A 146 6.32 2.05 -7.29
CA ILE A 146 5.40 2.48 -8.36
C ILE A 146 3.95 2.16 -7.99
N LEU A 147 3.67 0.94 -7.50
CA LEU A 147 2.31 0.55 -7.10
C LEU A 147 1.78 1.42 -5.97
N MET A 148 2.60 1.71 -4.95
CA MET A 148 2.23 2.61 -3.85
C MET A 148 1.98 4.04 -4.33
N PHE A 149 2.84 4.53 -5.23
CA PHE A 149 2.72 5.88 -5.79
C PHE A 149 1.43 6.03 -6.61
N LEU A 150 1.17 5.09 -7.52
CA LEU A 150 -0.06 5.07 -8.33
C LEU A 150 -1.31 4.90 -7.46
N GLY A 151 -1.29 4.00 -6.47
CA GLY A 151 -2.39 3.84 -5.52
C GLY A 151 -2.67 5.12 -4.72
N GLY A 152 -1.63 5.85 -4.33
CA GLY A 152 -1.74 7.15 -3.70
C GLY A 152 -2.42 8.19 -4.61
N ILE A 153 -2.00 8.27 -5.87
CA ILE A 153 -2.62 9.17 -6.87
C ILE A 153 -4.10 8.84 -7.08
N ILE A 154 -4.44 7.56 -7.30
CA ILE A 154 -5.82 7.11 -7.50
C ILE A 154 -6.69 7.50 -6.29
N THR A 155 -6.15 7.35 -5.08
CA THR A 155 -6.84 7.75 -3.84
C THR A 155 -7.17 9.25 -3.84
N PHE A 156 -6.22 10.11 -4.24
CA PHE A 156 -6.46 11.55 -4.34
C PHE A 156 -7.48 11.92 -5.42
N LEU A 157 -7.43 11.28 -6.58
CA LEU A 157 -8.38 11.49 -7.67
C LEU A 157 -9.82 11.10 -7.28
N GLY A 158 -9.98 10.16 -6.33
CA GLY A 158 -11.29 9.76 -5.79
C GLY A 158 -11.88 10.71 -4.74
N LEU A 159 -11.09 11.60 -4.12
CA LEU A 159 -11.57 12.47 -3.03
C LEU A 159 -12.71 13.43 -3.44
N PRO A 160 -12.64 14.12 -4.60
CA PRO A 160 -13.70 15.05 -4.99
C PRO A 160 -15.06 14.37 -5.11
N LYS A 161 -15.09 13.14 -5.67
CA LYS A 161 -16.32 12.34 -5.80
C LYS A 161 -16.92 12.01 -4.43
N LYS A 162 -16.10 11.52 -3.49
CA LYS A 162 -16.54 11.21 -2.12
C LYS A 162 -17.07 12.45 -1.38
N GLN A 163 -16.42 13.60 -1.56
CA GLN A 163 -16.83 14.85 -0.94
C GLN A 163 -18.12 15.40 -1.55
N ARG A 164 -18.27 15.34 -2.88
CA ARG A 164 -19.50 15.72 -3.60
C ARG A 164 -20.67 14.88 -3.16
N LEU A 165 -20.52 13.55 -3.14
CA LEU A 165 -21.50 12.60 -2.63
C LEU A 165 -21.94 12.95 -1.20
N LYS A 166 -20.99 13.23 -0.31
CA LYS A 166 -21.28 13.67 1.06
C LYS A 166 -22.04 14.99 1.13
N ASN A 167 -21.67 15.97 0.31
CA ASN A 167 -22.32 17.27 0.29
C ASN A 167 -23.77 17.16 -0.18
N ILE A 168 -24.01 16.46 -1.30
CA ILE A 168 -25.36 16.20 -1.83
C ILE A 168 -26.24 15.55 -0.76
N MET A 169 -25.77 14.47 -0.13
CA MET A 169 -26.54 13.78 0.90
C MET A 169 -26.88 14.68 2.09
N ASN A 170 -26.00 15.62 2.44
CA ASN A 170 -26.18 16.51 3.59
C ASN A 170 -26.99 17.78 3.28
N GLU A 171 -27.37 18.02 2.02
CA GLU A 171 -28.21 19.16 1.67
C GLU A 171 -29.62 19.00 2.28
N PRO A 172 -30.18 20.06 2.91
CA PRO A 172 -31.52 19.99 3.50
C PRO A 172 -32.62 19.60 2.50
N ALA A 173 -32.48 19.96 1.22
CA ALA A 173 -33.43 19.59 0.17
C ALA A 173 -33.48 18.07 -0.07
N ASN A 174 -32.37 17.37 0.16
CA ASN A 174 -32.23 15.93 -0.02
C ASN A 174 -32.70 15.10 1.20
N GLN A 175 -33.27 15.74 2.22
CA GLN A 175 -33.74 15.11 3.47
C GLN A 175 -35.28 15.05 3.55
N PRO A 176 -35.85 14.11 4.32
CA PRO A 176 -35.19 12.96 4.94
C PRO A 176 -34.79 11.91 3.89
N TRP A 177 -33.70 11.19 4.14
CA TRP A 177 -33.30 10.06 3.30
C TRP A 177 -34.28 8.88 3.37
N GLN A 178 -34.20 8.01 2.37
CA GLN A 178 -35.00 6.78 2.29
C GLN A 178 -34.09 5.56 2.25
N PHE A 179 -34.48 4.48 2.93
CA PHE A 179 -33.76 3.22 2.80
C PHE A 179 -34.07 2.59 1.44
N VAL A 180 -33.03 2.17 0.74
CA VAL A 180 -33.13 1.57 -0.59
C VAL A 180 -32.30 0.29 -0.68
N SER A 181 -32.68 -0.55 -1.63
CA SER A 181 -31.87 -1.69 -2.05
C SER A 181 -30.98 -1.25 -3.22
N ILE A 182 -29.68 -1.45 -3.09
CA ILE A 182 -28.68 -1.03 -4.09
C ILE A 182 -28.01 -2.29 -4.63
N PRO A 183 -28.07 -2.54 -5.95
CA PRO A 183 -27.30 -3.62 -6.55
C PRO A 183 -25.81 -3.27 -6.48
N ALA A 184 -25.01 -4.24 -6.03
CA ALA A 184 -23.57 -4.09 -5.91
C ALA A 184 -22.85 -5.39 -6.23
N GLN A 185 -21.62 -5.24 -6.71
CA GLN A 185 -20.67 -6.33 -6.88
C GLN A 185 -19.74 -6.37 -5.66
N ILE A 186 -19.49 -7.57 -5.16
CA ILE A 186 -18.63 -7.80 -4.00
C ILE A 186 -17.44 -8.62 -4.48
N ASP A 187 -16.23 -8.08 -4.31
CA ASP A 187 -14.97 -8.77 -4.56
C ASP A 187 -14.09 -8.70 -3.30
N GLY A 188 -14.02 -9.82 -2.57
CA GLY A 188 -13.38 -9.86 -1.26
C GLY A 188 -13.98 -8.85 -0.28
N ASP A 189 -13.17 -7.89 0.16
CA ASP A 189 -13.56 -6.80 1.06
C ASP A 189 -13.93 -5.50 0.33
N SER A 190 -13.90 -5.49 -1.01
CA SER A 190 -14.28 -4.37 -1.86
C SER A 190 -15.71 -4.51 -2.38
N ILE A 191 -16.44 -3.41 -2.40
CA ILE A 191 -17.80 -3.34 -2.94
C ILE A 191 -17.88 -2.23 -3.97
N THR A 192 -18.29 -2.61 -5.17
CA THR A 192 -18.51 -1.70 -6.29
C THR A 192 -20.00 -1.51 -6.51
N TYR A 193 -20.46 -0.26 -6.51
CA TYR A 193 -21.84 0.08 -6.77
C TYR A 193 -21.94 1.39 -7.56
N THR A 194 -23.05 1.57 -8.28
CA THR A 194 -23.30 2.80 -9.04
C THR A 194 -24.24 3.72 -8.27
N THR A 195 -23.93 5.02 -8.25
CA THR A 195 -24.78 6.07 -7.69
C THR A 195 -24.83 7.29 -8.61
N ASP A 196 -25.86 8.10 -8.48
CA ASP A 196 -25.93 9.41 -9.12
C ASP A 196 -25.12 10.46 -8.34
N ILE A 197 -24.25 11.20 -9.03
CA ILE A 197 -23.59 12.40 -8.51
C ILE A 197 -23.80 13.51 -9.53
N ASP A 198 -24.49 14.58 -9.13
CA ASP A 198 -24.81 15.73 -9.98
C ASP A 198 -25.48 15.31 -11.32
N GLY A 199 -26.36 14.30 -11.30
CA GLY A 199 -27.08 13.80 -12.47
C GLY A 199 -26.31 12.78 -13.31
N ASN A 200 -25.11 12.38 -12.89
CA ASN A 200 -24.26 11.44 -13.62
C ASN A 200 -24.14 10.11 -12.88
N ALA A 201 -24.37 9.00 -13.59
CA ALA A 201 -24.07 7.67 -13.09
C ALA A 201 -22.57 7.53 -12.83
N THR A 202 -22.22 7.36 -11.56
CA THR A 202 -20.84 7.30 -11.07
C THR A 202 -20.64 6.00 -10.33
N GLU A 203 -19.66 5.21 -10.78
CA GLU A 203 -19.20 4.04 -10.07
C GLU A 203 -18.41 4.45 -8.82
N MET A 204 -18.74 3.78 -7.72
CA MET A 204 -18.14 3.97 -6.41
C MET A 204 -17.62 2.64 -5.91
N GLU A 205 -16.31 2.62 -5.62
CA GLU A 205 -15.67 1.52 -4.93
C GLU A 205 -15.49 1.89 -3.45
N ILE A 206 -15.99 1.03 -2.57
CA ILE A 206 -15.81 1.18 -1.12
C ILE A 206 -15.26 -0.11 -0.51
N GLY A 207 -14.12 0.01 0.15
CA GLY A 207 -13.63 -1.02 1.06
C GLY A 207 -14.48 -1.07 2.33
N PHE A 208 -14.60 -2.26 2.91
CA PHE A 208 -15.33 -2.50 4.16
C PHE A 208 -14.40 -3.22 5.15
N GLU A 209 -13.23 -2.62 5.46
CA GLU A 209 -12.17 -3.16 6.34
C GLU A 209 -12.72 -3.69 7.69
N GLY A 210 -13.09 -4.98 7.73
CA GLY A 210 -13.73 -5.62 8.88
C GLY A 210 -15.16 -5.15 9.21
N ARG A 211 -15.82 -4.39 8.34
CA ARG A 211 -17.21 -3.92 8.53
C ARG A 211 -18.12 -4.60 7.51
N LYS A 212 -18.89 -5.61 7.91
CA LYS A 212 -19.74 -6.32 6.94
C LYS A 212 -20.82 -5.39 6.35
N PRO A 213 -21.10 -5.48 5.03
CA PRO A 213 -22.27 -4.86 4.44
C PRO A 213 -23.54 -5.50 5.01
N ILE A 214 -24.67 -4.83 4.83
CA ILE A 214 -25.98 -5.38 5.16
C ILE A 214 -26.59 -5.92 3.86
N ILE A 215 -26.56 -7.25 3.69
CA ILE A 215 -27.11 -7.94 2.52
C ILE A 215 -28.62 -8.06 2.69
N LEU A 216 -29.38 -7.66 1.67
CA LEU A 216 -30.84 -7.78 1.61
C LEU A 216 -31.27 -9.02 0.83
N SER A 217 -30.63 -9.27 -0.31
CA SER A 217 -30.85 -10.45 -1.15
C SER A 217 -29.63 -10.67 -2.04
N VAL A 218 -29.52 -11.88 -2.59
CA VAL A 218 -28.52 -12.25 -3.58
C VAL A 218 -29.28 -12.79 -4.79
N ASP A 219 -28.94 -12.31 -5.97
CA ASP A 219 -29.41 -12.81 -7.26
C ASP A 219 -28.19 -13.32 -8.06
N ASP A 220 -28.42 -13.98 -9.20
CA ASP A 220 -27.35 -14.66 -9.96
C ASP A 220 -26.21 -13.70 -10.37
N ASP A 221 -26.54 -12.44 -10.70
CA ASP A 221 -25.57 -11.43 -11.16
C ASP A 221 -25.19 -10.36 -10.11
N ASN A 222 -26.01 -10.18 -9.06
CA ASN A 222 -25.85 -9.04 -8.14
C ASN A 222 -26.17 -9.37 -6.68
N THR A 223 -25.41 -8.77 -5.77
CA THR A 223 -25.79 -8.72 -4.35
C THR A 223 -26.50 -7.41 -4.07
N TYR A 224 -27.72 -7.51 -3.54
CA TYR A 224 -28.51 -6.35 -3.16
C TYR A 224 -28.19 -5.95 -1.73
N LEU A 225 -27.65 -4.74 -1.57
CA LEU A 225 -27.20 -4.22 -0.29
C LEU A 225 -28.13 -3.12 0.23
N LEU A 226 -28.22 -2.98 1.54
CA LEU A 226 -28.93 -1.88 2.17
C LEU A 226 -28.14 -0.57 2.01
N GLY A 227 -28.80 0.44 1.46
CA GLY A 227 -28.31 1.80 1.40
C GLY A 227 -29.34 2.82 1.83
N ILE A 228 -28.92 4.08 1.79
CA ILE A 228 -29.78 5.26 1.91
C ILE A 228 -29.70 6.07 0.63
N GLN A 229 -30.83 6.65 0.22
CA GLN A 229 -30.92 7.52 -0.95
C GLN A 229 -31.44 8.90 -0.54
N ALA A 230 -30.92 9.93 -1.21
CA ALA A 230 -31.43 11.29 -1.13
C ALA A 230 -32.90 11.36 -1.59
N LYS A 231 -33.68 12.28 -1.00
CA LYS A 231 -35.11 12.42 -1.34
C LYS A 231 -35.34 12.96 -2.76
N THR A 232 -34.59 13.98 -3.14
CA THR A 232 -34.77 14.70 -4.40
C THR A 232 -33.78 14.29 -5.49
N GLN A 233 -32.78 13.49 -5.15
CA GLN A 233 -31.75 13.02 -6.08
C GLN A 233 -31.61 11.50 -5.97
N LYS A 234 -31.15 10.85 -7.05
CA LYS A 234 -30.89 9.40 -7.05
C LYS A 234 -29.60 9.01 -6.33
N THR A 235 -28.91 9.99 -5.76
CA THR A 235 -27.67 9.82 -5.00
C THR A 235 -27.89 8.90 -3.80
N SER A 236 -27.05 7.88 -3.69
CA SER A 236 -27.20 6.81 -2.71
C SER A 236 -25.87 6.39 -2.10
N VAL A 237 -25.93 5.93 -0.85
CA VAL A 237 -24.78 5.52 -0.06
C VAL A 237 -25.08 4.20 0.64
N LEU A 238 -24.17 3.24 0.53
CA LEU A 238 -24.27 1.95 1.20
C LEU A 238 -24.12 2.08 2.73
N LEU A 239 -24.84 1.23 3.45
CA LEU A 239 -24.80 1.16 4.91
C LEU A 239 -23.97 -0.04 5.41
N CYS A 240 -23.22 0.20 6.48
CA CYS A 240 -22.52 -0.85 7.23
C CYS A 240 -23.39 -1.35 8.40
N GLN A 241 -23.19 -2.61 8.82
CA GLN A 241 -23.89 -3.19 9.99
C GLN A 241 -23.79 -2.35 11.27
N LYS A 242 -22.69 -1.61 11.44
CA LYS A 242 -22.45 -0.76 12.62
C LYS A 242 -22.99 0.66 12.47
N LEU A 243 -23.61 1.04 11.35
CA LEU A 243 -24.17 2.37 11.06
C LEU A 243 -23.26 3.53 11.54
N LYS A 244 -21.95 3.41 11.37
CA LYS A 244 -20.96 4.36 11.95
C LYS A 244 -20.87 5.69 11.21
N ASN A 245 -21.27 5.71 9.94
CA ASN A 245 -21.05 6.85 9.05
C ASN A 245 -22.17 7.89 9.11
N ILE A 246 -23.22 7.65 9.90
CA ILE A 246 -24.38 8.52 10.04
C ILE A 246 -24.55 8.90 11.51
N ASN A 247 -24.91 10.16 11.77
CA ASN A 247 -25.11 10.69 13.12
C ASN A 247 -26.43 10.26 13.79
N PHE A 248 -26.75 8.95 13.77
CA PHE A 248 -27.87 8.42 14.54
C PHE A 248 -27.65 8.63 16.05
N SER A 249 -28.73 8.90 16.79
CA SER A 249 -28.71 8.86 18.25
C SER A 249 -28.44 7.42 18.71
N LYS A 250 -28.05 7.24 19.98
CA LYS A 250 -27.82 5.90 20.53
C LYS A 250 -29.07 5.02 20.43
N ASP A 251 -30.24 5.60 20.70
CA ASP A 251 -31.52 4.90 20.69
C ASP A 251 -31.98 4.59 19.26
N GLU A 252 -31.91 5.56 18.34
CA GLU A 252 -32.21 5.36 16.92
C GLU A 252 -31.34 4.23 16.32
N LYS A 253 -30.04 4.28 16.62
CA LYS A 253 -29.08 3.30 16.14
C LYS A 253 -29.38 1.90 16.69
N ARG A 254 -29.73 1.80 17.97
CA ARG A 254 -30.09 0.53 18.61
C ARG A 254 -31.32 -0.08 17.94
N THR A 255 -32.39 0.70 17.78
CA THR A 255 -33.62 0.26 17.12
C THR A 255 -33.35 -0.23 15.70
N LEU A 256 -32.58 0.51 14.89
CA LEU A 256 -32.27 0.12 13.52
C LEU A 256 -31.41 -1.16 13.47
N ILE A 257 -30.41 -1.29 14.35
CA ILE A 257 -29.58 -2.49 14.44
C ILE A 257 -30.40 -3.72 14.87
N ASP A 258 -31.33 -3.55 15.81
CA ASP A 258 -32.19 -4.64 16.25
C ASP A 258 -33.10 -5.13 15.11
N ILE A 259 -33.63 -4.21 14.29
CA ILE A 259 -34.39 -4.57 13.07
C ILE A 259 -33.50 -5.32 12.06
N ILE A 260 -32.25 -4.87 11.87
CA ILE A 260 -31.28 -5.51 10.95
C ILE A 260 -30.93 -6.92 11.42
N LYS A 261 -30.76 -7.14 12.74
CA LYS A 261 -30.41 -8.46 13.30
C LYS A 261 -31.58 -9.44 13.39
N ALA A 262 -32.81 -8.92 13.46
CA ALA A 262 -34.03 -9.72 13.56
C ALA A 262 -34.59 -10.14 12.18
N SER A 263 -33.96 -9.69 11.09
CA SER A 263 -34.30 -10.05 9.71
C SER A 263 -33.29 -11.06 9.18
#